data_AF-A0A956SXS2-F1
#
_entry.id   AF-A0A956SXS2-F1
#
_cell.length_a   1.000
_cell.length_b   1.000
_cell.length_c   1.000
_cell.angle_alpha   90.00
_cell.angle_beta   90.00
_cell.angle_gamma   90.00
#
_symmetry.space_group_name_H-M   'P 1'
#
loop_
_entity.id
_entity.type
_entity.pdbx_description
1 polymer ?
#
loop_
_entity_poly.entity_id
_entity_poly.type
_entity_poly.pdbx_seq_one_letter_code
_entity_poly.pdbx_strand_id
1 'polypeptide(L)'
;YHPAWRRAEGGGVYSAWIPEILDAGFDDLETFCFDSRPSFTPRAWRSRARASAGEDGVLRAPELARFDQELASVLARRFPTEAFRVPHRVFALIARRPLRG
;
A
#
# COMPACT_ATOMS: atom_id res chain seq x y z
N TYR A 1 -14.98 5.15 -7.20
CA TYR A 1 -14.22 6.26 -6.59
C TYR A 1 -12.79 6.14 -7.13
N HIS A 2 -12.27 7.22 -7.73
CA HIS A 2 -11.00 7.28 -8.50
C HIS A 2 -10.91 6.42 -9.80
N PRO A 3 -11.56 6.85 -10.93
CA PRO A 3 -11.51 6.11 -12.21
C PRO A 3 -10.11 6.04 -12.84
N ALA A 4 -9.19 6.93 -12.46
CA ALA A 4 -7.80 6.91 -12.89
C ALA A 4 -6.90 6.02 -11.99
N TRP A 5 -7.49 5.29 -11.02
CA TRP A 5 -6.72 4.44 -10.13
C TRP A 5 -6.24 3.24 -10.94
N ARG A 6 -5.01 3.32 -11.44
CA ARG A 6 -4.30 2.14 -11.88
C ARG A 6 -4.13 1.30 -10.63
N ARG A 7 -4.54 0.03 -10.70
CA ARG A 7 -4.34 -0.93 -9.61
C ARG A 7 -2.87 -0.84 -9.16
N ALA A 8 -2.54 -1.37 -8.00
CA ALA A 8 -1.15 -1.71 -7.71
C ALA A 8 -0.70 -2.78 -8.74
N GLU A 9 -0.30 -2.33 -9.92
CA GLU A 9 0.20 -3.13 -11.02
C GLU A 9 1.67 -3.38 -10.72
N GLY A 10 2.00 -4.65 -10.45
CA GLY A 10 3.35 -5.07 -10.15
C GLY A 10 3.37 -6.28 -9.23
N GLY A 11 4.38 -7.13 -9.38
CA GLY A 11 4.58 -8.32 -8.53
C GLY A 11 4.98 -7.99 -7.09
N GLY A 12 4.77 -6.76 -6.62
CA GLY A 12 5.25 -6.24 -5.34
C GLY A 12 6.76 -6.26 -5.21
N VAL A 13 7.48 -6.09 -6.33
CA VAL A 13 8.94 -5.96 -6.41
C VAL A 13 9.22 -4.76 -7.30
N TYR A 14 10.01 -3.80 -6.80
CA TYR A 14 10.26 -2.52 -7.46
C TYR A 14 11.69 -2.48 -7.99
N SER A 15 12.01 -3.35 -8.96
CA SER A 15 13.36 -3.46 -9.54
C SER A 15 13.83 -2.17 -10.21
N ALA A 16 12.91 -1.32 -10.67
CA ALA A 16 13.21 -0.02 -11.25
C ALA A 16 13.94 0.94 -10.28
N TRP A 17 13.83 0.73 -8.96
CA TRP A 17 14.52 1.57 -7.97
C TRP A 17 16.01 1.27 -7.85
N ILE A 18 16.46 0.08 -8.28
CA ILE A 18 17.87 -0.32 -8.19
C ILE A 18 18.78 0.63 -8.99
N PRO A 19 18.54 0.89 -10.30
CA PRO A 19 19.37 1.83 -11.04
C PRO A 19 19.32 3.25 -10.45
N GLU A 20 18.16 3.72 -9.98
CA GLU A 20 18.02 5.05 -9.38
C GLU A 20 18.91 5.22 -8.12
N ILE A 21 19.00 4.19 -7.29
CA ILE A 21 19.82 4.18 -6.08
C ILE A 21 21.32 4.10 -6.40
N LEU A 22 21.69 3.32 -7.41
CA LEU A 22 23.08 3.24 -7.91
C LEU A 22 23.52 4.57 -8.51
N ASP A 23 22.68 5.20 -9.34
CA ASP A 23 22.96 6.50 -9.95
C ASP A 23 23.09 7.61 -8.89
N ALA A 24 22.39 7.48 -7.76
CA ALA A 24 22.54 8.36 -6.61
C ALA A 24 23.84 8.14 -5.81
N GLY A 25 24.68 7.19 -6.20
CA GLY A 25 25.99 6.92 -5.60
C GLY A 25 25.94 6.09 -4.32
N PHE A 26 24.84 5.39 -4.07
CA PHE A 26 24.77 4.38 -3.00
C PHE A 26 25.35 3.05 -3.50
N ASP A 27 25.89 2.27 -2.56
CA ASP A 27 26.46 0.95 -2.79
C ASP A 27 25.91 -0.09 -1.80
N ASP A 28 26.49 -1.30 -1.84
CA ASP A 28 26.17 -2.40 -0.91
C ASP A 28 24.66 -2.69 -0.81
N LEU A 29 24.07 -3.00 -1.97
CA LEU A 29 22.62 -3.15 -2.11
C LEU A 29 22.15 -4.53 -1.63
N GLU A 30 21.17 -4.50 -0.74
CA GLU A 30 20.43 -5.69 -0.31
C GLU A 30 18.95 -5.50 -0.65
N THR A 31 18.34 -6.51 -1.27
CA THR A 31 16.88 -6.54 -1.46
C THR A 31 16.30 -7.79 -0.86
N PHE A 32 15.14 -7.66 -0.23
CA PHE A 32 14.37 -8.81 0.21
C PHE A 32 12.88 -8.55 0.05
N CYS A 33 12.15 -9.64 -0.10
CA CYS A 33 10.72 -9.62 -0.30
C CYS A 33 10.08 -10.74 0.51
N PHE A 34 8.95 -10.43 1.15
CA PHE A 34 8.18 -11.43 1.86
C PHE A 34 6.69 -11.10 1.82
N ASP A 35 5.87 -12.14 1.83
CA ASP A 35 4.43 -11.99 1.93
C ASP A 35 4.03 -11.91 3.42
N SER A 36 3.18 -10.95 3.75
CA SER A 36 2.57 -10.81 5.08
C SER A 36 1.05 -10.86 4.97
N ARG A 37 0.39 -11.36 6.02
CA ARG A 37 -1.08 -11.47 6.07
C ARG A 37 -1.62 -10.84 7.35
N PRO A 38 -1.43 -9.51 7.53
CA PRO A 38 -1.93 -8.80 8.69
C PRO A 38 -3.44 -8.93 8.81
N SER A 39 -3.92 -8.95 10.05
CA SER A 39 -5.33 -8.95 10.37
C SER A 39 -5.84 -7.52 10.50
N PHE A 40 -6.99 -7.24 9.90
CA PHE A 40 -7.67 -5.95 9.98
C PHE A 40 -9.10 -6.14 10.49
N THR A 41 -9.53 -5.24 11.36
CA THR A 41 -10.97 -5.02 11.59
C THR A 41 -11.56 -4.24 10.41
N PRO A 42 -12.87 -4.33 10.16
CA PRO A 42 -13.52 -3.51 9.13
C PRO A 42 -13.25 -2.01 9.29
N ARG A 43 -13.19 -1.51 10.53
CA ARG A 43 -12.83 -0.12 10.82
C ARG A 43 -11.40 0.22 10.40
N ALA A 44 -10.44 -0.63 10.75
CA ALA A 44 -9.03 -0.40 10.44
C ALA A 44 -8.78 -0.43 8.92
N TRP A 45 -9.41 -1.36 8.21
CA TRP A 45 -9.28 -1.45 6.75
C TRP A 45 -9.85 -0.21 6.04
N ARG A 46 -11.02 0.27 6.44
CA ARG A 46 -11.60 1.52 5.91
C ARG A 46 -10.68 2.72 6.13
N SER A 47 -10.10 2.83 7.33
CA SER A 47 -9.13 3.90 7.61
C SER A 47 -7.89 3.83 6.72
N ARG A 48 -7.37 2.62 6.48
CA ARG A 48 -6.25 2.41 5.57
C ARG A 48 -6.61 2.77 4.13
N ALA A 49 -7.79 2.38 3.65
CA ALA A 49 -8.26 2.66 2.29
C ALA A 49 -8.27 4.17 2.01
N ARG A 50 -8.84 4.96 2.92
CA ARG A 50 -8.87 6.43 2.82
C ARG A 50 -7.46 7.06 2.71
N ALA A 51 -6.56 6.65 3.61
CA ALA A 51 -5.20 7.18 3.66
C ALA A 51 -4.31 6.76 2.47
N SER A 52 -4.52 5.56 1.90
CA SER A 52 -3.61 4.97 0.90
C SER A 52 -4.10 5.02 -0.54
N ALA A 53 -5.41 5.09 -0.78
CA ALA A 53 -5.96 5.18 -2.14
C ALA A 53 -5.91 6.61 -2.72
N GLY A 54 -5.34 7.56 -1.97
CA GLY A 54 -5.33 8.98 -2.34
C GLY A 54 -6.72 9.62 -2.31
N GLU A 55 -7.71 8.94 -1.75
CA GLU A 55 -9.10 9.41 -1.73
C GLU A 55 -9.27 10.65 -0.86
N ASP A 56 -8.56 10.72 0.28
CA ASP A 56 -8.56 11.90 1.15
C ASP A 56 -8.03 13.17 0.45
N GLY A 57 -7.23 13.01 -0.63
CA GLY A 57 -6.69 14.10 -1.44
C GLY A 57 -7.44 14.36 -2.76
N VAL A 58 -8.30 13.44 -3.20
CA VAL A 58 -8.96 13.49 -4.52
C VAL A 58 -10.48 13.62 -4.42
N LEU A 59 -11.11 13.07 -3.37
CA LEU A 59 -12.54 13.13 -3.16
C LEU A 59 -12.93 14.29 -2.25
N ARG A 60 -14.05 14.94 -2.52
CA ARG A 60 -14.65 15.90 -1.58
C ARG A 60 -15.27 15.15 -0.40
N ALA A 61 -15.44 15.83 0.73
CA ALA A 61 -15.96 15.21 1.95
C ALA A 61 -17.26 14.38 1.77
N PRO A 62 -18.27 14.81 0.99
CA PRO A 62 -19.47 14.00 0.76
C PRO A 62 -19.20 12.71 -0.04
N GLU A 63 -18.27 12.78 -1.00
CA GLU A 63 -17.88 11.63 -1.84
C GLU A 63 -17.08 10.61 -1.03
N LEU A 64 -16.21 11.09 -0.14
CA LEU A 64 -15.48 10.26 0.81
C LEU A 64 -16.41 9.57 1.81
N ALA A 65 -17.41 10.28 2.34
CA ALA A 65 -18.42 9.70 3.23
C ALA A 65 -19.24 8.60 2.54
N ARG A 66 -19.64 8.84 1.28
CA ARG A 66 -20.35 7.84 0.46
C ARG A 66 -19.49 6.61 0.19
N PHE A 67 -18.22 6.81 -0.19
CA PHE A 67 -17.27 5.72 -0.36
C PHE A 67 -17.15 4.87 0.91
N ASP A 68 -16.98 5.51 2.07
CA ASP A 68 -16.80 4.81 3.35
C ASP A 68 -18.02 3.94 3.70
N GLN A 69 -19.23 4.45 3.47
CA GLN A 69 -20.48 3.72 3.69
C GLN A 69 -20.64 2.52 2.73
N GLU A 70 -20.33 2.70 1.46
CA GLU A 70 -20.37 1.63 0.47
C GLU A 70 -19.32 0.55 0.79
N LEU A 71 -18.11 0.95 1.17
CA LEU A 71 -17.06 0.03 1.62
C LEU A 71 -17.47 -0.72 2.89
N ALA A 72 -18.05 -0.03 3.88
CA ALA A 72 -18.55 -0.67 5.10
C ALA A 72 -19.61 -1.74 4.79
N SER A 73 -20.53 -1.46 3.87
CA SER A 73 -21.57 -2.40 3.44
C SER A 73 -20.98 -3.62 2.74
N VAL A 74 -19.96 -3.44 1.89
CA VAL A 74 -19.25 -4.54 1.25
C VAL A 74 -18.54 -5.42 2.29
N LEU A 75 -17.84 -4.81 3.24
CA LEU A 75 -17.11 -5.53 4.29
C LEU A 75 -18.06 -6.33 5.17
N ALA A 76 -19.17 -5.73 5.64
CA ALA A 76 -20.16 -6.43 6.45
C ALA A 76 -20.75 -7.65 5.73
N ARG A 77 -21.00 -7.55 4.42
CA ARG A 77 -21.57 -8.64 3.61
C ARG A 77 -20.57 -9.74 3.28
N ARG A 78 -19.31 -9.40 3.00
CA ARG A 78 -18.30 -10.34 2.46
C ARG A 78 -17.34 -10.88 3.54
N PHE A 79 -17.17 -10.13 4.62
CA PHE A 79 -16.27 -10.44 5.73
C PHE A 79 -17.01 -10.18 7.06
N PRO A 80 -18.04 -10.98 7.39
CA PRO A 80 -18.90 -10.73 8.55
C PRO A 80 -18.23 -11.01 9.91
N THR A 81 -16.94 -11.35 9.91
CA THR A 81 -16.14 -11.61 11.10
C THR A 81 -15.57 -10.30 11.68
N GLU A 82 -15.18 -10.33 12.96
CA GLU A 82 -14.58 -9.16 13.62
C GLU A 82 -13.26 -8.71 12.97
N ALA A 83 -12.55 -9.63 12.32
CA ALA A 83 -11.36 -9.34 11.55
C ALA A 83 -11.19 -10.26 10.35
N PHE A 84 -10.44 -9.79 9.35
CA PHE A 84 -10.06 -10.54 8.16
C PHE A 84 -8.59 -10.31 7.83
N ARG A 85 -7.98 -11.25 7.09
CA ARG A 85 -6.57 -11.14 6.67
C ARG A 85 -6.49 -10.63 5.25
N VAL A 86 -5.68 -9.62 5.04
CA VAL A 86 -5.42 -9.07 3.70
C VAL A 86 -3.97 -9.41 3.32
N PRO A 87 -3.74 -10.18 2.24
CA PRO A 87 -2.40 -10.45 1.74
C PRO A 87 -1.71 -9.16 1.32
N HIS A 88 -0.51 -8.95 1.82
CA HIS A 88 0.39 -7.86 1.47
C HIS A 88 1.72 -8.47 1.05
N ARG A 89 2.39 -7.82 0.10
CA ARG A 89 3.80 -8.09 -0.21
C ARG A 89 4.64 -6.92 0.27
N VAL A 90 5.67 -7.22 1.04
CA VAL A 90 6.65 -6.25 1.50
C VAL A 90 7.88 -6.40 0.63
N PHE A 91 8.29 -5.31 -0.01
CA PHE A 91 9.58 -5.18 -0.68
C PHE A 91 10.42 -4.19 0.11
N ALA A 92 11.66 -4.56 0.37
CA ALA A 92 12.64 -3.69 0.99
C ALA A 92 13.88 -3.64 0.09
N LEU A 93 14.40 -2.42 -0.09
CA LEU A 93 15.70 -2.13 -0.68
C LEU A 93 16.50 -1.39 0.40
N ILE A 94 17.66 -1.96 0.73
CA ILE A 94 18.64 -1.37 1.64
C ILE A 94 19.87 -1.06 0.80
N ALA A 95 20.43 0.13 0.97
CA ALA A 95 21.70 0.52 0.37
C ALA A 95 22.48 1.38 1.36
N ARG A 96 23.80 1.42 1.20
CA ARG A 96 24.71 2.18 2.06
C ARG A 96 25.26 3.35 1.27
N ARG A 97 25.52 4.44 1.99
CA ARG A 97 26.26 5.56 1.42
C ARG A 97 27.75 5.26 1.60
N PRO A 98 28.57 5.34 0.55
CA PRO A 98 30.01 5.16 0.70
C PRO A 98 30.56 6.16 1.72
N LEU A 99 31.40 5.67 2.64
CA LEU A 99 32.21 6.56 3.46
C LEU A 99 33.18 7.30 2.52
N ARG A 100 33.19 8.64 2.57
CA ARG A 100 34.18 9.40 1.80
C ARG A 100 35.57 8.97 2.29
N GLY A 101 36.35 8.35 1.39
CA GLY A 101 37.78 8.12 1.58
C GLY A 101 38.58 9.41 1.54
#